data_AF-A0A2D6AB65-F1
#
_entry.id   AF-A0A2D6AB65-F1
#
_cell.length_a   1.000
_cell.length_b   1.000
_cell.length_c   1.000
_cell.angle_alpha   90.00
_cell.angle_beta   90.00
_cell.angle_gamma   90.00
#
_symmetry.space_group_name_H-M   'P 1'
#
loop_
_entity.id
_entity.type
_entity.pdbx_description
1 polymer ?
#
loop_
_entity_poly.entity_id
_entity_poly.type
_entity_poly.pdbx_seq_one_letter_code
_entity_poly.pdbx_strand_id
1 'polypeptide(L)'
;MNSSAEVMSQAQSSRFSGFVVLVLICLLSSVFSPVAVAESRWEEDGWLRTALAQERLDNGDEFGCYGMPNLEWAADPGAVALECRNYITQRVSSSQWGDNPLSTFTPSGLTMSQHTNIASQGFMVHGDENDLSSTAWHSPDDEPVDDWDWYNLGRRGGSLEQLIGSKEQVQSAVEEGGLVNMYWVGRVNDASIRHDRDIATYLAEEAQAWMTTWGEAWSYWTVRDCYQIEHNSSEIQNQTIIEFELLVTEQCTAVSPAAWNVPTTWLLDLEGQAVVDVRDSNSSLQSLDGVKKTSEGYTQNGSGYLHLSLLKGHNVTIVVNGSIDYDIMAMSQFWNNYSAAVTIAAHDTTDLFKWSKRFSDDSNLVFTWLVQPRDGLGEAPWLPYLAVVVAVTTVTGMLYILRREGLGPFAVKSDKHSHGQEKQFSESNFEAE
;
A
#
# COMPACT_ATOMS: atom_id res chain seq x y z
N MET A 1 -14.10 28.05 79.20
CA MET A 1 -13.37 26.98 78.47
C MET A 1 -14.37 26.23 77.61
N ASN A 2 -14.59 26.65 76.36
CA ASN A 2 -15.33 25.91 75.32
C ASN A 2 -15.37 26.76 74.03
N SER A 3 -14.20 27.04 73.43
CA SER A 3 -14.17 27.78 72.15
C SER A 3 -12.95 27.46 71.27
N SER A 4 -12.20 26.40 71.58
CA SER A 4 -10.95 26.08 70.87
C SER A 4 -10.97 24.73 70.15
N ALA A 5 -12.00 23.91 70.35
CA ALA A 5 -12.10 22.57 69.75
C ALA A 5 -12.88 22.53 68.43
N GLU A 6 -13.84 23.43 68.20
CA GLU A 6 -14.63 23.47 66.95
C GLU A 6 -13.87 24.07 65.76
N VAL A 7 -12.88 24.92 66.00
CA VAL A 7 -12.12 25.58 64.91
C VAL A 7 -11.11 24.62 64.26
N MET A 8 -10.63 23.60 64.99
CA MET A 8 -9.68 22.61 64.46
C MET A 8 -10.35 21.54 63.59
N SER A 9 -11.61 21.20 63.84
CA SER A 9 -12.35 20.19 63.07
C SER A 9 -12.77 20.68 61.68
N GLN A 10 -13.14 21.96 61.55
CA GLN A 10 -13.50 22.56 60.24
C GLN A 10 -12.31 22.79 59.31
N ALA A 11 -11.09 22.97 59.84
CA ALA A 11 -9.89 23.17 59.03
C ALA A 11 -9.38 21.86 58.39
N GLN A 12 -9.72 20.70 58.98
CA GLN A 12 -9.23 19.39 58.54
C GLN A 12 -10.16 18.75 57.49
N SER A 13 -11.48 18.97 57.56
CA SER A 13 -12.43 18.47 56.55
C SER A 13 -12.32 19.19 55.20
N SER A 14 -11.96 20.48 55.20
CA SER A 14 -11.76 21.27 53.98
C SER A 14 -10.46 20.95 53.22
N ARG A 15 -9.48 20.33 53.88
CA ARG A 15 -8.21 19.87 53.26
C ARG A 15 -8.39 18.56 52.50
N PHE A 16 -9.18 17.63 53.06
CA PHE A 16 -9.47 16.35 52.41
C PHE A 16 -10.40 16.49 51.20
N SER A 17 -11.42 17.36 51.29
CA SER A 17 -12.37 17.57 50.20
C SER A 17 -11.73 18.17 48.95
N GLY A 18 -10.74 19.05 49.08
CA GLY A 18 -10.06 19.66 47.93
C GLY A 18 -9.17 18.67 47.17
N PHE A 19 -8.51 17.75 47.88
CA PHE A 19 -7.66 16.73 47.27
C PHE A 19 -8.49 15.67 46.53
N VAL A 20 -9.62 15.25 47.10
CA VAL A 20 -10.56 14.32 46.46
C VAL A 20 -11.16 14.92 45.18
N VAL A 21 -11.54 16.19 45.21
CA VAL A 21 -12.06 16.90 44.02
C VAL A 21 -10.98 17.03 42.93
N LEU A 22 -9.72 17.31 43.30
CA LEU A 22 -8.62 17.41 42.34
C LEU A 22 -8.30 16.05 41.68
N VAL A 23 -8.28 14.97 42.47
CA VAL A 23 -8.11 13.59 41.98
C VAL A 23 -9.28 13.18 41.09
N LEU A 24 -10.52 13.52 41.47
CA LEU A 24 -11.70 13.27 40.62
C LEU A 24 -11.64 14.05 39.31
N ILE A 25 -11.18 15.30 39.32
CA ILE A 25 -11.01 16.11 38.11
C ILE A 25 -9.90 15.54 37.22
N CYS A 26 -8.80 15.04 37.78
CA CYS A 26 -7.75 14.33 37.02
C CYS A 26 -8.28 13.02 36.43
N LEU A 27 -9.05 12.22 37.18
CA LEU A 27 -9.68 10.99 36.69
C LEU A 27 -10.80 11.27 35.67
N LEU A 28 -11.49 12.41 35.79
CA LEU A 28 -12.47 12.88 34.80
C LEU A 28 -11.77 13.43 33.54
N SER A 29 -10.58 14.04 33.66
CA SER A 29 -9.82 14.50 32.49
C SER A 29 -9.35 13.34 31.60
N SER A 30 -9.12 12.15 32.18
CA SER A 30 -8.81 10.92 31.43
C SER A 30 -10.00 10.31 30.67
N VAL A 31 -11.25 10.70 30.98
CA VAL A 31 -12.42 10.25 30.20
C VAL A 31 -12.84 11.22 29.10
N PHE A 32 -12.36 12.47 29.12
CA PHE A 32 -12.63 13.46 28.06
C PHE A 32 -11.53 13.56 26.99
N SER A 33 -10.43 12.81 27.10
CA SER A 33 -9.30 12.91 26.18
C SER A 33 -9.36 12.11 24.86
N PRO A 34 -10.20 11.07 24.63
CA PRO A 34 -10.11 10.33 23.37
C PRO A 34 -11.14 10.70 22.30
N VAL A 35 -12.26 11.35 22.62
CA VAL A 35 -13.37 11.53 21.66
C VAL A 35 -13.17 12.75 20.74
N ALA A 36 -12.61 13.85 21.24
CA ALA A 36 -12.27 15.01 20.40
C ALA A 36 -10.94 14.84 19.63
N VAL A 37 -10.09 13.91 20.06
CA VAL A 37 -8.84 13.51 19.37
C VAL A 37 -9.12 12.49 18.26
N ALA A 38 -10.34 11.93 18.19
CA ALA A 38 -10.73 10.92 17.22
C ALA A 38 -11.09 11.47 15.82
N GLU A 39 -11.28 12.78 15.66
CA GLU A 39 -11.62 13.39 14.36
C GLU A 39 -10.39 13.72 13.48
N SER A 40 -9.16 13.59 13.99
CA SER A 40 -7.93 13.75 13.20
C SER A 40 -7.01 12.53 13.29
N ARG A 41 -7.57 11.33 13.04
CA ARG A 41 -6.80 10.07 13.10
C ARG A 41 -5.77 9.97 11.97
N TRP A 42 -6.11 10.39 10.78
CA TRP A 42 -5.21 10.52 9.63
C TRP A 42 -5.77 11.59 8.70
N GLU A 43 -4.90 12.19 7.92
CA GLU A 43 -5.30 13.14 6.88
C GLU A 43 -5.45 12.42 5.55
N GLU A 44 -6.59 12.63 4.90
CA GLU A 44 -6.87 12.05 3.59
C GLU A 44 -5.83 12.54 2.57
N ASP A 45 -5.27 11.58 1.83
CA ASP A 45 -4.57 11.93 0.60
C ASP A 45 -5.62 12.29 -0.47
N GLY A 46 -5.82 13.59 -0.67
CA GLY A 46 -6.80 14.12 -1.62
C GLY A 46 -6.56 13.70 -3.07
N TRP A 47 -5.38 13.15 -3.41
CA TRP A 47 -5.02 12.80 -4.78
C TRP A 47 -5.76 11.60 -5.35
N LEU A 48 -6.15 10.63 -4.52
CA LEU A 48 -6.83 9.41 -4.99
C LEU A 48 -8.17 9.71 -5.70
N ARG A 49 -8.77 10.88 -5.43
CA ARG A 49 -10.03 11.32 -6.04
C ARG A 49 -9.83 12.25 -7.25
N THR A 50 -8.60 12.51 -7.65
CA THR A 50 -8.28 13.48 -8.70
C THR A 50 -8.11 12.80 -10.06
N ALA A 51 -8.12 13.61 -11.13
CA ALA A 51 -7.81 13.15 -12.48
C ALA A 51 -6.43 12.48 -12.61
N LEU A 52 -5.50 12.77 -11.69
CA LEU A 52 -4.20 12.11 -11.68
C LEU A 52 -4.33 10.60 -11.39
N ALA A 53 -5.20 10.21 -10.46
CA ALA A 53 -5.40 8.81 -10.14
C ALA A 53 -5.94 8.07 -11.37
N GLN A 54 -6.88 8.69 -12.10
CA GLN A 54 -7.39 8.14 -13.37
C GLN A 54 -6.28 8.05 -14.42
N GLU A 55 -5.43 9.07 -14.59
CA GLU A 55 -4.31 9.04 -15.53
C GLU A 55 -3.35 7.87 -15.23
N ARG A 56 -3.14 7.54 -13.94
CA ARG A 56 -2.33 6.39 -13.53
C ARG A 56 -3.02 5.06 -13.85
N LEU A 57 -4.33 4.95 -13.60
CA LEU A 57 -5.10 3.77 -14.00
C LEU A 57 -5.08 3.56 -15.52
N ASP A 58 -5.28 4.63 -16.30
CA ASP A 58 -5.23 4.61 -17.76
C ASP A 58 -3.83 4.27 -18.28
N ASN A 59 -2.78 4.52 -17.48
CA ASN A 59 -1.42 4.09 -17.78
C ASN A 59 -1.20 2.58 -17.54
N GLY A 60 -2.06 1.93 -16.75
CA GLY A 60 -1.97 0.54 -16.32
C GLY A 60 -1.58 0.35 -14.85
N ASP A 61 -1.40 1.43 -14.08
CA ASP A 61 -0.96 1.32 -12.68
C ASP A 61 -2.04 0.69 -11.77
N GLU A 62 -1.59 0.13 -10.66
CA GLU A 62 -2.41 -0.43 -9.60
C GLU A 62 -2.33 0.42 -8.32
N PHE A 63 -3.44 0.53 -7.59
CA PHE A 63 -3.48 1.02 -6.21
C PHE A 63 -3.68 -0.13 -5.22
N GLY A 64 -2.62 -0.40 -4.45
CA GLY A 64 -2.58 -1.37 -3.37
C GLY A 64 -2.40 -0.73 -1.99
N CYS A 65 -2.37 -1.54 -0.94
CA CYS A 65 -2.26 -1.05 0.43
C CYS A 65 -0.81 -1.07 0.94
N TYR A 66 -0.36 0.00 1.59
CA TYR A 66 0.86 -0.06 2.40
C TYR A 66 0.57 -0.24 3.90
N GLY A 67 -0.42 0.48 4.40
CA GLY A 67 -0.80 0.42 5.82
C GLY A 67 -1.74 1.56 6.21
N MET A 68 -2.04 1.62 7.51
CA MET A 68 -2.87 2.66 8.11
C MET A 68 -2.15 3.25 9.32
N PRO A 69 -1.93 4.57 9.40
CA PRO A 69 -1.19 5.29 10.45
C PRO A 69 -1.43 4.91 11.92
N ASN A 70 -2.63 4.41 12.25
CA ASN A 70 -3.02 4.10 13.64
C ASN A 70 -3.24 2.62 13.90
N LEU A 71 -2.89 1.78 12.94
CA LEU A 71 -3.00 0.34 13.04
C LEU A 71 -1.64 -0.27 12.78
N GLU A 72 -1.34 -1.30 13.55
CA GLU A 72 -0.07 -1.98 13.48
C GLU A 72 -0.30 -3.38 12.93
N TRP A 73 0.44 -3.73 11.89
CA TRP A 73 0.41 -5.07 11.28
C TRP A 73 0.63 -6.17 12.33
N ALA A 74 1.55 -5.96 13.28
CA ALA A 74 1.84 -6.92 14.32
C ALA A 74 0.70 -7.09 15.35
N ALA A 75 -0.17 -6.09 15.50
CA ALA A 75 -1.27 -6.10 16.47
C ALA A 75 -2.54 -6.72 15.87
N ASP A 76 -2.96 -6.25 14.69
CA ASP A 76 -4.14 -6.75 13.98
C ASP A 76 -3.99 -6.59 12.46
N PRO A 77 -3.35 -7.55 11.78
CA PRO A 77 -3.15 -7.50 10.33
C PRO A 77 -4.47 -7.47 9.55
N GLY A 78 -5.52 -8.11 10.07
CA GLY A 78 -6.84 -8.14 9.44
C GLY A 78 -7.50 -6.77 9.48
N ALA A 79 -7.39 -6.05 10.60
CA ALA A 79 -7.88 -4.68 10.71
C ALA A 79 -7.12 -3.71 9.80
N VAL A 80 -5.79 -3.82 9.71
CA VAL A 80 -4.99 -2.98 8.79
C VAL A 80 -5.48 -3.19 7.36
N ALA A 81 -5.56 -4.45 6.92
CA ALA A 81 -6.02 -4.81 5.58
C ALA A 81 -7.43 -4.26 5.30
N LEU A 82 -8.40 -4.55 6.18
CA LEU A 82 -9.78 -4.11 5.99
C LEU A 82 -9.92 -2.59 5.90
N GLU A 83 -9.32 -1.85 6.83
CA GLU A 83 -9.39 -0.38 6.85
C GLU A 83 -8.72 0.24 5.62
N CYS A 84 -7.58 -0.32 5.19
CA CYS A 84 -6.87 0.14 4.01
C CYS A 84 -7.65 -0.14 2.71
N ARG A 85 -8.24 -1.34 2.58
CA ARG A 85 -9.15 -1.66 1.47
C ARG A 85 -10.32 -0.69 1.41
N ASN A 86 -10.96 -0.43 2.54
CA ASN A 86 -12.05 0.54 2.63
C ASN A 86 -11.58 1.95 2.25
N TYR A 87 -10.38 2.35 2.66
CA TYR A 87 -9.80 3.63 2.30
C TYR A 87 -9.65 3.80 0.78
N ILE A 88 -9.09 2.81 0.09
CA ILE A 88 -8.87 2.82 -1.37
C ILE A 88 -10.20 2.78 -2.13
N THR A 89 -11.03 1.76 -1.86
CA THR A 89 -12.28 1.50 -2.62
C THR A 89 -13.33 2.61 -2.49
N GLN A 90 -13.29 3.43 -1.43
CA GLN A 90 -14.15 4.61 -1.28
C GLN A 90 -13.67 5.84 -2.08
N ARG A 91 -12.53 5.73 -2.77
CA ARG A 91 -11.83 6.86 -3.40
C ARG A 91 -11.52 6.60 -4.86
N VAL A 92 -11.07 5.40 -5.21
CA VAL A 92 -10.61 5.05 -6.55
C VAL A 92 -10.77 3.56 -6.81
N SER A 93 -10.95 3.18 -8.07
CA SER A 93 -10.78 1.80 -8.51
C SER A 93 -9.30 1.41 -8.37
N SER A 94 -9.01 0.16 -8.01
CA SER A 94 -7.63 -0.28 -7.80
C SER A 94 -6.85 -0.53 -9.09
N SER A 95 -7.52 -0.81 -10.20
CA SER A 95 -6.92 -0.96 -11.52
C SER A 95 -7.97 -0.63 -12.59
N GLN A 96 -7.53 -0.40 -13.83
CA GLN A 96 -8.45 -0.36 -14.98
C GLN A 96 -9.24 -1.67 -15.16
N TRP A 97 -8.74 -2.78 -14.61
CA TRP A 97 -9.37 -4.11 -14.72
C TRP A 97 -10.31 -4.47 -13.56
N GLY A 98 -10.28 -3.71 -12.46
CA GLY A 98 -11.09 -4.04 -11.29
C GLY A 98 -11.03 -3.02 -10.17
N ASP A 99 -12.15 -2.91 -9.45
CA ASP A 99 -12.32 -1.90 -8.40
C ASP A 99 -11.63 -2.27 -7.08
N ASN A 100 -11.48 -3.56 -6.79
CA ASN A 100 -10.97 -4.03 -5.51
C ASN A 100 -9.45 -4.18 -5.54
N PRO A 101 -8.72 -3.72 -4.51
CA PRO A 101 -7.27 -3.90 -4.44
C PRO A 101 -6.92 -5.36 -4.22
N LEU A 102 -5.86 -5.82 -4.90
CA LEU A 102 -5.33 -7.18 -4.76
C LEU A 102 -3.98 -7.20 -4.05
N SER A 103 -3.26 -6.08 -4.04
CA SER A 103 -1.90 -6.00 -3.51
C SER A 103 -1.82 -5.25 -2.20
N THR A 104 -1.03 -5.77 -1.26
CA THR A 104 -0.66 -5.09 -0.02
C THR A 104 0.80 -5.31 0.33
N PHE A 105 1.41 -4.40 1.06
CA PHE A 105 2.62 -4.65 1.82
C PHE A 105 2.30 -5.48 3.07
N THR A 106 3.26 -6.31 3.49
CA THR A 106 3.26 -6.92 4.83
C THR A 106 4.68 -6.93 5.40
N PRO A 107 4.86 -6.59 6.69
CA PRO A 107 6.17 -6.69 7.32
C PRO A 107 6.51 -8.13 7.66
N SER A 108 7.79 -8.39 7.94
CA SER A 108 8.22 -9.68 8.46
C SER A 108 7.69 -9.97 9.87
N GLY A 109 7.61 -11.25 10.20
CA GLY A 109 7.18 -11.74 11.51
C GLY A 109 5.69 -12.05 11.63
N LEU A 110 4.90 -11.85 10.57
CA LEU A 110 3.53 -12.35 10.50
C LEU A 110 3.52 -13.87 10.25
N THR A 111 2.58 -14.55 10.89
CA THR A 111 2.35 -16.00 10.71
C THR A 111 1.51 -16.26 9.45
N MET A 112 1.60 -17.47 8.89
CA MET A 112 0.78 -17.86 7.74
C MET A 112 -0.72 -17.64 7.97
N SER A 113 -1.21 -17.94 9.18
CA SER A 113 -2.63 -17.67 9.53
C SER A 113 -2.99 -16.18 9.48
N GLN A 114 -2.05 -15.29 9.80
CA GLN A 114 -2.26 -13.85 9.66
C GLN A 114 -2.31 -13.43 8.20
N HIS A 115 -1.48 -14.01 7.34
CA HIS A 115 -1.58 -13.79 5.88
C HIS A 115 -2.89 -14.34 5.31
N THR A 116 -3.37 -15.51 5.75
CA THR A 116 -4.71 -15.99 5.35
C THR A 116 -5.81 -15.02 5.79
N ASN A 117 -5.69 -14.39 6.96
CA ASN A 117 -6.63 -13.37 7.39
C ASN A 117 -6.57 -12.13 6.50
N ILE A 118 -5.39 -11.68 6.10
CA ILE A 118 -5.21 -10.58 5.13
C ILE A 118 -5.85 -10.94 3.78
N ALA A 119 -5.62 -12.16 3.29
CA ALA A 119 -6.21 -12.66 2.05
C ALA A 119 -7.74 -12.74 2.11
N SER A 120 -8.31 -13.10 3.26
CA SER A 120 -9.77 -13.04 3.45
C SER A 120 -10.36 -11.63 3.34
N GLN A 121 -9.52 -10.59 3.50
CA GLN A 121 -9.92 -9.19 3.26
C GLN A 121 -9.77 -8.78 1.79
N GLY A 122 -9.35 -9.67 0.89
CA GLY A 122 -9.30 -9.46 -0.57
C GLY A 122 -7.93 -9.19 -1.16
N PHE A 123 -6.86 -9.12 -0.34
CA PHE A 123 -5.50 -8.95 -0.85
C PHE A 123 -4.87 -10.31 -1.14
N MET A 124 -4.52 -10.58 -2.40
CA MET A 124 -3.97 -11.87 -2.81
C MET A 124 -2.44 -11.84 -2.94
N VAL A 125 -1.87 -10.63 -3.08
CA VAL A 125 -0.41 -10.41 -3.09
C VAL A 125 -0.03 -9.62 -1.85
N HIS A 126 0.89 -10.13 -1.03
CA HIS A 126 1.25 -9.52 0.27
C HIS A 126 2.63 -8.85 0.28
N GLY A 127 3.23 -8.72 -0.89
CA GLY A 127 4.52 -8.05 -1.09
C GLY A 127 5.68 -9.01 -1.11
N ASP A 128 6.83 -8.51 -0.67
CA ASP A 128 8.14 -9.12 -0.90
C ASP A 128 9.04 -9.06 0.34
N GLU A 129 9.93 -10.04 0.47
CA GLU A 129 10.91 -10.17 1.57
C GLU A 129 10.31 -10.09 2.99
N ASN A 130 9.17 -10.75 3.22
CA ASN A 130 8.49 -10.76 4.54
C ASN A 130 8.79 -11.99 5.41
N ASP A 131 9.87 -12.73 5.10
CA ASP A 131 10.35 -13.91 5.83
C ASP A 131 9.37 -15.11 5.91
N LEU A 132 8.29 -15.11 5.10
CA LEU A 132 7.45 -16.31 4.96
C LEU A 132 8.19 -17.43 4.23
N SER A 133 7.93 -18.68 4.66
CA SER A 133 8.50 -19.88 4.04
C SER A 133 7.87 -20.23 2.69
N SER A 134 6.57 -19.97 2.52
CA SER A 134 5.88 -20.10 1.22
C SER A 134 6.15 -18.82 0.45
N THR A 135 6.74 -18.96 -0.72
CA THR A 135 7.31 -17.85 -1.47
C THR A 135 7.59 -18.30 -2.90
N ALA A 136 7.62 -17.36 -3.84
CA ALA A 136 7.94 -17.62 -5.24
C ALA A 136 8.82 -16.52 -5.83
N TRP A 137 9.34 -16.78 -7.02
CA TRP A 137 10.10 -15.88 -7.88
C TRP A 137 11.45 -15.43 -7.30
N HIS A 138 12.12 -16.28 -6.52
CA HIS A 138 13.53 -16.08 -6.16
C HIS A 138 14.49 -16.47 -7.28
N SER A 139 14.00 -17.23 -8.26
CA SER A 139 14.70 -17.55 -9.52
C SER A 139 13.71 -17.59 -10.70
N PRO A 140 14.17 -17.66 -11.97
CA PRO A 140 13.28 -17.76 -13.13
C PRO A 140 12.32 -18.94 -13.08
N ASP A 141 12.79 -20.07 -12.53
CA ASP A 141 12.06 -21.34 -12.48
C ASP A 141 11.25 -21.53 -11.18
N ASP A 142 11.35 -20.58 -10.25
CA ASP A 142 10.67 -20.61 -8.95
C ASP A 142 9.23 -20.09 -9.09
N GLU A 143 8.44 -20.77 -9.92
CA GLU A 143 7.05 -20.39 -10.18
C GLU A 143 6.13 -20.69 -8.98
N PRO A 144 5.13 -19.83 -8.71
CA PRO A 144 4.15 -20.09 -7.66
C PRO A 144 3.30 -21.31 -8.03
N VAL A 145 3.15 -22.20 -7.05
CA VAL A 145 2.37 -23.45 -7.15
C VAL A 145 0.99 -23.25 -6.56
N ASP A 146 0.90 -22.55 -5.44
CA ASP A 146 -0.34 -22.26 -4.72
C ASP A 146 -0.48 -20.75 -4.43
N ASP A 147 -1.67 -20.31 -4.04
CA ASP A 147 -1.96 -18.91 -3.70
C ASP A 147 -1.03 -18.34 -2.61
N TRP A 148 -0.55 -19.18 -1.68
CA TRP A 148 0.29 -18.74 -0.57
C TRP A 148 1.68 -18.29 -1.01
N ASP A 149 2.14 -18.73 -2.18
CA ASP A 149 3.45 -18.33 -2.71
C ASP A 149 3.45 -16.86 -3.14
N TRP A 150 2.27 -16.31 -3.47
CA TRP A 150 2.08 -14.88 -3.75
C TRP A 150 2.09 -14.00 -2.50
N TYR A 151 2.12 -14.61 -1.31
CA TYR A 151 2.25 -13.86 -0.08
C TYR A 151 3.68 -13.38 0.16
N ASN A 152 4.67 -13.92 -0.54
CA ASN A 152 6.05 -13.48 -0.44
C ASN A 152 6.73 -13.63 -1.79
N LEU A 153 6.92 -12.53 -2.50
CA LEU A 153 7.62 -12.52 -3.78
C LEU A 153 9.11 -12.28 -3.58
N GLY A 154 9.94 -12.98 -4.36
CA GLY A 154 11.37 -12.72 -4.45
C GLY A 154 11.65 -11.38 -5.12
N ARG A 155 12.69 -10.66 -4.68
CA ARG A 155 13.06 -9.33 -5.17
C ARG A 155 14.22 -9.39 -6.17
N ARG A 156 14.07 -10.17 -7.24
CA ARG A 156 15.16 -10.43 -8.20
C ARG A 156 15.68 -9.17 -8.89
N GLY A 157 14.81 -8.21 -9.19
CA GLY A 157 15.20 -6.95 -9.82
C GLY A 157 15.78 -5.91 -8.84
N GLY A 158 15.72 -6.14 -7.53
CA GLY A 158 16.27 -5.23 -6.54
C GLY A 158 15.47 -3.93 -6.42
N SER A 159 16.19 -2.80 -6.32
CA SER A 159 15.60 -1.47 -6.09
C SER A 159 15.67 -0.59 -7.34
N LEU A 160 14.66 0.26 -7.54
CA LEU A 160 14.69 1.37 -8.52
C LEU A 160 15.34 2.65 -7.94
N GLU A 161 15.81 2.64 -6.69
CA GLU A 161 16.40 3.80 -6.03
C GLU A 161 17.84 4.07 -6.48
N GLN A 162 18.16 5.36 -6.70
CA GLN A 162 19.49 5.82 -7.04
C GLN A 162 20.46 5.45 -5.91
N LEU A 163 21.57 4.78 -6.26
CA LEU A 163 22.62 4.23 -5.38
C LEU A 163 22.35 2.85 -4.75
N ILE A 164 21.12 2.34 -4.81
CA ILE A 164 20.78 0.99 -4.31
C ILE A 164 20.57 0.04 -5.50
N GLY A 165 19.88 0.51 -6.54
CA GLY A 165 19.64 -0.26 -7.76
C GLY A 165 20.91 -0.56 -8.55
N SER A 166 20.84 -1.62 -9.36
CA SER A 166 21.85 -1.96 -10.36
C SER A 166 21.17 -2.30 -11.68
N LYS A 167 21.51 -1.56 -12.74
CA LYS A 167 21.02 -1.85 -14.10
C LYS A 167 21.44 -3.24 -14.55
N GLU A 168 22.67 -3.65 -14.22
CA GLU A 168 23.22 -4.96 -14.60
C GLU A 168 22.44 -6.10 -13.94
N GLN A 169 22.05 -5.94 -12.67
CA GLN A 169 21.20 -6.91 -11.97
C GLN A 169 19.84 -7.04 -12.66
N VAL A 170 19.19 -5.92 -12.98
CA VAL A 170 17.87 -5.90 -13.64
C VAL A 170 17.95 -6.53 -15.03
N GLN A 171 19.00 -6.21 -15.79
CA GLN A 171 19.26 -6.78 -17.11
C GLN A 171 19.41 -8.30 -17.05
N SER A 172 20.26 -8.80 -16.15
CA SER A 172 20.45 -10.24 -15.96
C SER A 172 19.14 -10.93 -15.59
N ALA A 173 18.38 -10.35 -14.65
CA ALA A 173 17.12 -10.94 -14.20
C ALA A 173 16.07 -11.01 -15.33
N VAL A 174 15.99 -9.98 -16.18
CA VAL A 174 15.09 -9.95 -17.35
C VAL A 174 15.54 -10.95 -18.42
N GLU A 175 16.83 -11.05 -18.71
CA GLU A 175 17.39 -11.99 -19.68
C GLU A 175 17.20 -13.46 -19.24
N GLU A 176 17.27 -13.73 -17.94
CA GLU A 176 17.02 -15.04 -17.36
C GLU A 176 15.53 -15.45 -17.42
N GLY A 177 14.60 -14.49 -17.56
CA GLY A 177 13.17 -14.76 -17.59
C GLY A 177 12.48 -14.79 -16.21
N GLY A 178 11.21 -15.17 -16.19
CA GLY A 178 10.39 -15.22 -14.97
C GLY A 178 9.88 -13.85 -14.51
N LEU A 179 9.27 -13.80 -13.32
CA LEU A 179 8.86 -12.53 -12.71
C LEU A 179 10.07 -11.83 -12.07
N VAL A 180 10.36 -10.62 -12.53
CA VAL A 180 11.38 -9.72 -12.01
C VAL A 180 10.68 -8.66 -11.18
N ASN A 181 10.50 -8.98 -9.90
CA ASN A 181 9.90 -8.05 -8.95
C ASN A 181 10.94 -7.08 -8.38
N MET A 182 10.55 -5.82 -8.30
CA MET A 182 11.33 -4.66 -7.88
C MET A 182 10.53 -3.80 -6.90
N TYR A 183 11.25 -3.01 -6.11
CA TYR A 183 10.62 -2.01 -5.27
C TYR A 183 11.18 -0.61 -5.51
N TRP A 184 10.41 0.38 -5.10
CA TRP A 184 10.80 1.78 -5.07
C TRP A 184 10.26 2.45 -3.81
N VAL A 185 11.07 3.33 -3.22
CA VAL A 185 10.66 4.16 -2.09
C VAL A 185 10.93 5.63 -2.43
N GLY A 186 9.92 6.49 -2.34
CA GLY A 186 10.07 7.92 -2.66
C GLY A 186 10.72 8.74 -1.55
N ARG A 187 10.62 8.26 -0.31
CA ARG A 187 11.05 8.96 0.91
C ARG A 187 11.45 7.99 2.00
N VAL A 188 12.57 8.27 2.67
CA VAL A 188 12.99 7.61 3.90
C VAL A 188 13.43 8.68 4.89
N ASN A 189 12.87 8.69 6.12
CA ASN A 189 13.25 9.63 7.19
C ASN A 189 13.35 11.10 6.72
N ASP A 190 12.32 11.60 6.04
CA ASP A 190 12.25 12.96 5.46
C ASP A 190 13.19 13.28 4.30
N ALA A 191 14.13 12.38 3.97
CA ALA A 191 14.95 12.49 2.78
C ALA A 191 14.19 11.95 1.57
N SER A 192 14.12 12.74 0.50
CA SER A 192 13.59 12.24 -0.77
C SER A 192 14.65 11.43 -1.50
N ILE A 193 14.29 10.20 -1.87
CA ILE A 193 15.14 9.32 -2.67
C ILE A 193 14.86 9.57 -4.15
N ARG A 194 15.91 9.55 -4.97
CA ARG A 194 15.80 9.68 -6.43
C ARG A 194 15.68 8.29 -7.04
N HIS A 195 14.99 8.14 -8.16
CA HIS A 195 15.05 6.90 -8.92
C HIS A 195 16.36 6.83 -9.71
N ASP A 196 16.79 5.62 -10.03
CA ASP A 196 17.85 5.37 -10.98
C ASP A 196 17.32 5.49 -12.41
N ARG A 197 17.83 6.49 -13.13
CA ARG A 197 17.37 6.81 -14.49
C ARG A 197 17.81 5.75 -15.49
N ASP A 198 18.98 5.15 -15.30
CA ASP A 198 19.52 4.21 -16.27
C ASP A 198 18.72 2.89 -16.22
N ILE A 199 18.23 2.53 -15.02
CA ILE A 199 17.29 1.42 -14.83
C ILE A 199 15.93 1.76 -15.45
N ALA A 200 15.36 2.93 -15.14
CA ALA A 200 14.07 3.35 -15.67
C ALA A 200 14.06 3.37 -17.22
N THR A 201 15.09 3.96 -17.83
CA THR A 201 15.25 4.00 -19.29
C THR A 201 15.43 2.60 -19.88
N TYR A 202 16.24 1.73 -19.26
CA TYR A 202 16.38 0.35 -19.72
C TYR A 202 15.03 -0.38 -19.74
N LEU A 203 14.27 -0.30 -18.65
CA LEU A 203 12.95 -0.93 -18.56
C LEU A 203 11.99 -0.35 -19.60
N ALA A 204 11.87 0.99 -19.65
CA ALA A 204 10.93 1.67 -20.53
C ALA A 204 11.22 1.41 -22.01
N GLU A 205 12.49 1.41 -22.42
CA GLU A 205 12.87 1.46 -23.84
C GLU A 205 13.45 0.13 -24.34
N GLU A 206 14.36 -0.50 -23.61
CA GLU A 206 15.19 -1.61 -24.11
C GLU A 206 14.65 -3.00 -23.73
N ALA A 207 14.17 -3.16 -22.49
CA ALA A 207 13.79 -4.45 -21.93
C ALA A 207 12.67 -5.13 -22.75
N GLN A 208 12.89 -6.39 -23.11
CA GLN A 208 11.88 -7.24 -23.76
C GLN A 208 11.10 -8.00 -22.68
N ALA A 209 10.27 -7.27 -21.94
CA ALA A 209 9.49 -7.82 -20.84
C ALA A 209 8.09 -7.21 -20.80
N TRP A 210 7.15 -7.97 -20.25
CA TRP A 210 5.82 -7.48 -19.88
C TRP A 210 5.93 -6.56 -18.66
N MET A 211 5.58 -5.29 -18.82
CA MET A 211 5.50 -4.32 -17.72
C MET A 211 4.12 -4.43 -17.09
N THR A 212 4.07 -4.82 -15.82
CA THR A 212 2.83 -5.22 -15.16
C THR A 212 2.82 -4.86 -13.68
N THR A 213 1.65 -4.97 -13.06
CA THR A 213 1.44 -4.80 -11.62
C THR A 213 1.38 -6.15 -10.90
N TRP A 214 1.51 -6.15 -9.58
CA TRP A 214 1.34 -7.37 -8.79
C TRP A 214 -0.04 -8.00 -8.97
N GLY A 215 -1.10 -7.19 -8.94
CA GLY A 215 -2.49 -7.63 -9.10
C GLY A 215 -2.78 -8.14 -10.50
N GLU A 216 -2.23 -7.52 -11.55
CA GLU A 216 -2.34 -8.03 -12.92
C GLU A 216 -1.58 -9.35 -13.10
N ALA A 217 -0.36 -9.46 -12.59
CA ALA A 217 0.43 -10.68 -12.67
C ALA A 217 -0.27 -11.86 -11.96
N TRP A 218 -0.81 -11.64 -10.76
CA TRP A 218 -1.58 -12.66 -10.04
C TRP A 218 -2.89 -13.01 -10.76
N SER A 219 -3.63 -12.01 -11.25
CA SER A 219 -4.89 -12.21 -11.98
C SER A 219 -4.68 -12.96 -13.30
N TYR A 220 -3.55 -12.74 -13.97
CA TYR A 220 -3.15 -13.49 -15.15
C TYR A 220 -2.79 -14.94 -14.78
N TRP A 221 -1.98 -15.11 -13.73
CA TRP A 221 -1.51 -16.42 -13.26
C TRP A 221 -2.66 -17.37 -12.93
N THR A 222 -3.68 -16.89 -12.20
CA THR A 222 -4.79 -17.74 -11.72
C THR A 222 -5.74 -18.23 -12.82
N VAL A 223 -5.66 -17.71 -14.05
CA VAL A 223 -6.44 -18.25 -15.17
C VAL A 223 -6.05 -19.70 -15.48
N ARG A 224 -4.84 -20.13 -15.09
CA ARG A 224 -4.40 -21.54 -15.17
C ARG A 224 -5.31 -22.49 -14.40
N ASP A 225 -5.96 -22.01 -13.33
CA ASP A 225 -6.76 -22.83 -12.43
C ASP A 225 -8.09 -23.21 -13.08
N CYS A 226 -8.64 -22.33 -13.92
CA CYS A 226 -9.85 -22.59 -14.68
C CYS A 226 -9.97 -21.67 -15.90
N TYR A 227 -10.06 -22.28 -17.07
CA TYR A 227 -10.40 -21.62 -18.32
C TYR A 227 -11.35 -22.49 -19.14
N GLN A 228 -12.20 -21.85 -19.96
CA GLN A 228 -13.04 -22.53 -20.93
C GLN A 228 -13.00 -21.73 -22.23
N ILE A 229 -12.76 -22.42 -23.34
CA ILE A 229 -12.61 -21.80 -24.65
C ILE A 229 -13.73 -22.33 -25.54
N GLU A 230 -14.43 -21.42 -26.21
CA GLU A 230 -15.33 -21.74 -27.29
C GLU A 230 -14.68 -21.30 -28.60
N HIS A 231 -14.59 -22.22 -29.55
CA HIS A 231 -14.00 -21.94 -30.84
C HIS A 231 -14.66 -22.77 -31.94
N ASN A 232 -14.72 -22.20 -33.14
CA ASN A 232 -15.26 -22.84 -34.33
C ASN A 232 -14.52 -22.34 -35.56
N SER A 233 -14.42 -23.15 -36.62
CA SER A 233 -13.88 -22.73 -37.90
C SER A 233 -14.84 -22.97 -39.05
N SER A 234 -14.75 -22.08 -40.03
CA SER A 234 -15.43 -22.22 -41.32
C SER A 234 -14.52 -21.77 -42.45
N GLU A 235 -14.64 -22.42 -43.60
CA GLU A 235 -13.90 -22.05 -44.79
C GLU A 235 -14.77 -21.25 -45.76
N ILE A 236 -14.32 -20.05 -46.11
CA ILE A 236 -15.00 -19.17 -47.07
C ILE A 236 -13.96 -18.66 -48.07
N GLN A 237 -14.17 -18.92 -49.36
CA GLN A 237 -13.36 -18.35 -50.46
C GLN A 237 -11.83 -18.55 -50.29
N ASN A 238 -11.40 -19.75 -49.85
CA ASN A 238 -9.98 -20.07 -49.59
C ASN A 238 -9.37 -19.26 -48.44
N GLN A 239 -10.20 -18.87 -47.47
CA GLN A 239 -9.80 -18.34 -46.18
C GLN A 239 -10.43 -19.18 -45.08
N THR A 240 -9.68 -19.43 -44.03
CA THR A 240 -10.18 -20.05 -42.80
C THR A 240 -10.57 -18.93 -41.85
N ILE A 241 -11.81 -18.96 -41.40
CA ILE A 241 -12.39 -18.02 -40.45
C ILE A 241 -12.56 -18.78 -39.14
N ILE A 242 -11.85 -18.35 -38.10
CA ILE A 242 -11.90 -18.94 -36.77
C ILE A 242 -12.64 -17.97 -35.86
N GLU A 243 -13.74 -18.41 -35.25
CA GLU A 243 -14.38 -17.75 -34.13
C GLU A 243 -13.73 -18.26 -32.85
N PHE A 244 -13.34 -17.35 -31.97
CA PHE A 244 -12.65 -17.68 -30.72
C PHE A 244 -13.17 -16.80 -29.58
N GLU A 245 -13.51 -17.42 -28.46
CA GLU A 245 -13.93 -16.74 -27.25
C GLU A 245 -13.41 -17.47 -26.01
N LEU A 246 -12.87 -16.71 -25.06
CA LEU A 246 -12.56 -17.21 -23.72
C LEU A 246 -13.77 -16.98 -22.81
N LEU A 247 -14.48 -18.03 -22.40
CA LEU A 247 -15.77 -17.92 -21.73
C LEU A 247 -15.65 -17.41 -20.29
N VAL A 248 -16.62 -16.58 -19.88
CA VAL A 248 -16.86 -16.23 -18.46
C VAL A 248 -17.88 -17.22 -17.90
N THR A 249 -17.44 -18.13 -17.03
CA THR A 249 -18.31 -19.13 -16.40
C THR A 249 -18.35 -18.99 -14.89
N GLU A 250 -19.50 -19.28 -14.29
CA GLU A 250 -19.66 -19.24 -12.82
C GLU A 250 -18.66 -20.16 -12.11
N GLN A 251 -18.34 -21.31 -12.73
CA GLN A 251 -17.37 -22.26 -12.17
C GLN A 251 -15.97 -21.63 -12.10
N CYS A 252 -15.48 -21.01 -13.18
CA CYS A 252 -14.16 -20.40 -13.18
C CYS A 252 -14.11 -19.13 -12.32
N THR A 253 -15.16 -18.30 -12.31
CA THR A 253 -15.24 -17.14 -11.42
C THR A 253 -15.28 -17.54 -9.94
N ALA A 254 -15.85 -18.70 -9.61
CA ALA A 254 -15.89 -19.18 -8.23
C ALA A 254 -14.54 -19.70 -7.71
N VAL A 255 -13.63 -20.13 -8.60
CA VAL A 255 -12.28 -20.57 -8.20
C VAL A 255 -11.47 -19.40 -7.67
N SER A 256 -11.48 -18.27 -8.40
CA SER A 256 -10.68 -17.08 -8.07
C SER A 256 -11.55 -15.81 -8.13
N PRO A 257 -12.46 -15.62 -7.16
CA PRO A 257 -13.45 -14.55 -7.21
C PRO A 257 -12.85 -13.14 -7.06
N ALA A 258 -11.61 -13.03 -6.58
CA ALA A 258 -10.89 -11.77 -6.48
C ALA A 258 -10.17 -11.37 -7.78
N ALA A 259 -9.90 -12.31 -8.68
CA ALA A 259 -9.09 -12.06 -9.87
C ALA A 259 -9.75 -11.03 -10.79
N TRP A 260 -8.96 -10.06 -11.25
CA TRP A 260 -9.40 -9.13 -12.27
C TRP A 260 -9.55 -9.84 -13.62
N ASN A 261 -10.43 -9.31 -14.47
CA ASN A 261 -10.51 -9.77 -15.86
C ASN A 261 -9.41 -9.07 -16.66
N VAL A 262 -8.22 -9.68 -16.69
CA VAL A 262 -7.08 -9.19 -17.48
C VAL A 262 -6.97 -9.96 -18.80
N PRO A 263 -6.47 -9.33 -19.88
CA PRO A 263 -6.18 -10.02 -21.14
C PRO A 263 -5.21 -11.19 -20.94
N THR A 264 -5.58 -12.37 -21.41
CA THR A 264 -4.73 -13.57 -21.37
C THR A 264 -4.30 -14.00 -22.77
N THR A 265 -3.07 -14.47 -22.90
CA THR A 265 -2.46 -14.77 -24.19
C THR A 265 -2.49 -16.26 -24.47
N TRP A 266 -3.12 -16.63 -25.58
CA TRP A 266 -3.25 -18.00 -26.07
C TRP A 266 -2.43 -18.20 -27.34
N LEU A 267 -1.75 -19.34 -27.43
CA LEU A 267 -0.96 -19.73 -28.59
C LEU A 267 -1.80 -20.60 -29.52
N LEU A 268 -2.01 -20.13 -30.75
CA LEU A 268 -2.70 -20.88 -31.80
C LEU A 268 -1.71 -21.27 -32.89
N ASP A 269 -1.68 -22.56 -33.24
CA ASP A 269 -0.96 -23.06 -34.42
C ASP A 269 -1.84 -22.91 -35.65
N LEU A 270 -1.32 -22.22 -36.66
CA LEU A 270 -2.01 -21.93 -37.92
C LEU A 270 -1.32 -22.62 -39.11
N GLU A 271 -0.59 -23.72 -38.87
CA GLU A 271 0.15 -24.49 -39.88
C GLU A 271 1.11 -23.65 -40.73
N GLY A 272 1.72 -22.65 -40.10
CA GLY A 272 2.65 -21.72 -40.75
C GLY A 272 1.99 -20.68 -41.67
N GLN A 273 0.67 -20.52 -41.62
CA GLN A 273 0.00 -19.42 -42.32
C GLN A 273 0.00 -18.13 -41.49
N ALA A 274 0.09 -17.00 -42.19
CA ALA A 274 0.02 -15.68 -41.59
C ALA A 274 -1.43 -15.25 -41.38
N VAL A 275 -1.69 -14.62 -40.24
CA VAL A 275 -2.97 -13.97 -39.93
C VAL A 275 -3.14 -12.74 -40.81
N VAL A 276 -4.31 -12.62 -41.42
CA VAL A 276 -4.68 -11.46 -42.25
C VAL A 276 -5.27 -10.36 -41.39
N ASP A 277 -6.14 -10.74 -40.47
CA ASP A 277 -6.92 -9.83 -39.64
C ASP A 277 -7.44 -10.59 -38.42
N VAL A 278 -7.47 -9.91 -37.28
CA VAL A 278 -8.21 -10.34 -36.10
C VAL A 278 -9.16 -9.21 -35.76
N ARG A 279 -10.45 -9.49 -35.67
CA ARG A 279 -11.46 -8.45 -35.46
C ARG A 279 -12.55 -8.88 -34.51
N ASP A 280 -13.04 -7.92 -33.77
CA ASP A 280 -14.27 -8.04 -33.00
C ASP A 280 -15.47 -7.51 -33.84
N SER A 281 -16.64 -7.39 -33.20
CA SER A 281 -17.86 -6.88 -33.83
C SER A 281 -17.79 -5.41 -34.32
N ASN A 282 -16.85 -4.62 -33.80
CA ASN A 282 -16.74 -3.18 -34.00
C ASN A 282 -15.50 -2.77 -34.81
N SER A 283 -14.36 -3.46 -34.63
CA SER A 283 -13.06 -3.09 -35.18
C SER A 283 -12.07 -4.25 -35.26
N SER A 284 -11.05 -4.08 -36.11
CA SER A 284 -9.85 -4.93 -36.07
C SER A 284 -9.04 -4.64 -34.80
N LEU A 285 -8.59 -5.72 -34.14
CA LEU A 285 -7.65 -5.67 -33.05
C LEU A 285 -6.28 -5.18 -33.53
N GLN A 286 -5.51 -4.58 -32.63
CA GLN A 286 -4.20 -4.03 -32.96
C GLN A 286 -3.10 -5.10 -32.82
N SER A 287 -2.02 -4.92 -33.59
CA SER A 287 -0.79 -5.68 -33.33
C SER A 287 -0.17 -5.24 -32.01
N LEU A 288 0.27 -6.19 -31.18
CA LEU A 288 0.95 -5.94 -29.92
C LEU A 288 2.48 -5.95 -30.07
N ASP A 289 3.00 -5.82 -31.29
CA ASP A 289 4.45 -5.77 -31.54
C ASP A 289 5.08 -4.56 -30.81
N GLY A 290 5.99 -4.85 -29.87
CA GLY A 290 6.66 -3.82 -29.06
C GLY A 290 5.77 -3.19 -27.98
N VAL A 291 4.53 -3.66 -27.81
CA VAL A 291 3.66 -3.23 -26.71
C VAL A 291 4.06 -3.98 -25.46
N LYS A 292 4.44 -3.24 -24.42
CA LYS A 292 4.92 -3.81 -23.14
C LYS A 292 3.84 -3.90 -22.06
N LYS A 293 2.71 -3.21 -22.25
CA LYS A 293 1.64 -3.08 -21.24
C LYS A 293 0.45 -3.95 -21.62
N THR A 294 -0.18 -4.52 -20.60
CA THR A 294 -1.33 -5.43 -20.75
C THR A 294 -2.41 -4.81 -21.63
N SER A 295 -2.76 -5.49 -22.72
CA SER A 295 -3.79 -5.05 -23.67
C SER A 295 -4.34 -6.22 -24.48
N GLU A 296 -5.52 -6.02 -25.06
CA GLU A 296 -6.06 -6.96 -26.05
C GLU A 296 -5.46 -6.71 -27.42
N GLY A 297 -5.21 -7.78 -28.17
CA GLY A 297 -4.60 -7.71 -29.47
C GLY A 297 -3.95 -9.03 -29.86
N TYR A 298 -3.09 -8.98 -30.88
CA TYR A 298 -2.40 -10.17 -31.34
C TYR A 298 -0.96 -9.88 -31.77
N THR A 299 -0.11 -10.90 -31.73
CA THR A 299 1.21 -10.90 -32.39
C THR A 299 1.41 -12.21 -33.12
N GLN A 300 2.19 -12.16 -34.20
CA GLN A 300 2.62 -13.36 -34.90
C GLN A 300 4.02 -13.12 -35.46
N ASN A 301 5.00 -13.90 -35.00
CA ASN A 301 6.36 -13.83 -35.52
C ASN A 301 6.45 -14.68 -36.80
N GLY A 302 6.20 -14.04 -37.95
CA GLY A 302 6.29 -14.70 -39.27
C GLY A 302 5.26 -15.82 -39.42
N SER A 303 5.72 -17.03 -39.75
CA SER A 303 4.89 -18.26 -39.83
C SER A 303 4.87 -19.04 -38.51
N GLY A 304 5.13 -18.38 -37.38
CA GLY A 304 5.04 -18.98 -36.05
C GLY A 304 3.60 -19.03 -35.52
N TYR A 305 3.48 -19.41 -34.25
CA TYR A 305 2.21 -19.36 -33.52
C TYR A 305 1.62 -17.93 -33.53
N LEU A 306 0.30 -17.85 -33.66
CA LEU A 306 -0.44 -16.65 -33.33
C LEU A 306 -0.54 -16.56 -31.80
N HIS A 307 -0.06 -15.46 -31.24
CA HIS A 307 -0.32 -15.11 -29.85
C HIS A 307 -1.52 -14.18 -29.80
N LEU A 308 -2.63 -14.67 -29.26
CA LEU A 308 -3.89 -13.93 -29.17
C LEU A 308 -4.15 -13.55 -27.72
N SER A 309 -4.14 -12.24 -27.42
CA SER A 309 -4.37 -11.71 -26.08
C SER A 309 -5.78 -11.14 -25.97
N LEU A 310 -6.63 -11.75 -25.13
CA LEU A 310 -8.05 -11.39 -25.02
C LEU A 310 -8.57 -11.43 -23.59
N LEU A 311 -9.55 -10.56 -23.33
CA LEU A 311 -10.38 -10.60 -22.13
C LEU A 311 -11.34 -11.78 -22.17
N LYS A 312 -11.67 -12.29 -20.97
CA LYS A 312 -12.77 -13.27 -20.84
C LYS A 312 -14.09 -12.60 -21.26
N GLY A 313 -14.87 -13.30 -22.06
CA GLY A 313 -16.17 -12.90 -22.61
C GLY A 313 -16.08 -12.09 -23.91
N HIS A 314 -14.87 -11.89 -24.44
CA HIS A 314 -14.68 -11.19 -25.71
C HIS A 314 -14.54 -12.19 -26.86
N ASN A 315 -15.53 -12.18 -27.75
CA ASN A 315 -15.54 -13.00 -28.95
C ASN A 315 -14.85 -12.27 -30.11
N VAL A 316 -13.92 -12.95 -30.77
CA VAL A 316 -13.20 -12.43 -31.92
C VAL A 316 -13.22 -13.40 -33.10
N THR A 317 -13.08 -12.82 -34.29
CA THR A 317 -12.92 -13.54 -35.54
C THR A 317 -11.51 -13.37 -36.07
N ILE A 318 -10.81 -14.49 -36.26
CA ILE A 318 -9.46 -14.55 -36.82
C ILE A 318 -9.60 -14.99 -38.28
N VAL A 319 -8.97 -14.25 -39.19
CA VAL A 319 -8.98 -14.52 -40.63
C VAL A 319 -7.59 -14.97 -41.06
N VAL A 320 -7.52 -16.17 -41.61
CA VAL A 320 -6.27 -16.76 -42.10
C VAL A 320 -6.42 -17.10 -43.58
N ASN A 321 -5.36 -16.86 -44.36
CA ASN A 321 -5.36 -17.24 -45.77
C ASN A 321 -5.09 -18.74 -45.93
N GLY A 322 -5.83 -19.37 -46.84
CA GLY A 322 -5.75 -20.81 -47.07
C GLY A 322 -6.81 -21.60 -46.30
N SER A 323 -6.95 -22.85 -46.68
CA SER A 323 -7.64 -23.89 -45.91
C SER A 323 -6.58 -24.51 -44.99
N ILE A 324 -6.72 -24.29 -43.69
CA ILE A 324 -5.83 -24.82 -42.66
C ILE A 324 -6.65 -25.53 -41.59
N ASP A 325 -6.02 -26.53 -40.97
CA ASP A 325 -6.44 -26.98 -39.65
C ASP A 325 -5.70 -26.13 -38.61
N TYR A 326 -6.34 -25.80 -37.49
CA TYR A 326 -5.71 -25.02 -36.43
C TYR A 326 -5.83 -25.72 -35.10
N ASP A 327 -4.85 -25.49 -34.23
CA ASP A 327 -4.87 -26.02 -32.87
C ASP A 327 -4.60 -24.92 -31.85
N ILE A 328 -5.20 -25.05 -30.67
CA ILE A 328 -4.98 -24.15 -29.54
C ILE A 328 -4.01 -24.86 -28.61
N MET A 329 -2.75 -24.43 -28.62
CA MET A 329 -1.66 -25.14 -27.96
C MET A 329 -1.72 -25.01 -26.45
N ALA A 330 -1.63 -23.77 -25.95
CA ALA A 330 -1.56 -23.46 -24.52
C ALA A 330 -1.77 -21.96 -24.29
N MET A 331 -1.95 -21.58 -23.03
CA MET A 331 -1.77 -20.20 -22.56
C MET A 331 -0.27 -19.93 -22.36
N SER A 332 0.22 -18.77 -22.76
CA SER A 332 1.61 -18.39 -22.49
C SER A 332 1.81 -18.07 -21.01
N GLN A 333 3.00 -18.34 -20.50
CA GLN A 333 3.35 -18.08 -19.10
C GLN A 333 3.18 -16.60 -18.71
N PHE A 334 3.57 -15.70 -19.62
CA PHE A 334 3.37 -14.27 -19.47
C PHE A 334 2.63 -13.70 -20.68
N TRP A 335 1.98 -12.56 -20.47
CA TRP A 335 1.24 -11.85 -21.51
C TRP A 335 2.13 -11.57 -22.73
N ASN A 336 1.53 -11.65 -23.91
CA ASN A 336 2.17 -11.48 -25.23
C ASN A 336 3.43 -12.36 -25.46
N ASN A 337 3.51 -13.49 -24.75
CA ASN A 337 4.62 -14.45 -24.83
C ASN A 337 6.01 -13.83 -24.56
N TYR A 338 6.08 -12.82 -23.67
CA TYR A 338 7.36 -12.37 -23.13
C TYR A 338 8.00 -13.47 -22.26
N SER A 339 9.33 -13.55 -22.24
CA SER A 339 10.05 -14.48 -21.36
C SER A 339 10.12 -13.99 -19.90
N ALA A 340 9.95 -12.68 -19.69
CA ALA A 340 9.99 -12.04 -18.39
C ALA A 340 8.80 -11.10 -18.18
N ALA A 341 8.38 -10.96 -16.93
CA ALA A 341 7.46 -9.93 -16.49
C ALA A 341 8.13 -9.08 -15.41
N VAL A 342 7.97 -7.75 -15.46
CA VAL A 342 8.56 -6.81 -14.51
C VAL A 342 7.44 -6.17 -13.69
N THR A 343 7.58 -6.22 -12.37
CA THR A 343 6.69 -5.54 -11.43
C THR A 343 7.48 -4.56 -10.58
N ILE A 344 6.91 -3.37 -10.34
CA ILE A 344 7.52 -2.35 -9.50
C ILE A 344 6.53 -1.93 -8.43
N ALA A 345 6.80 -2.28 -7.18
CA ALA A 345 6.01 -1.81 -6.05
C ALA A 345 6.57 -0.52 -5.46
N ALA A 346 5.74 0.51 -5.38
CA ALA A 346 6.07 1.76 -4.72
C ALA A 346 5.60 1.71 -3.27
N HIS A 347 6.55 1.52 -2.34
CA HIS A 347 6.28 1.42 -0.91
C HIS A 347 6.16 2.82 -0.28
N ASP A 348 5.39 2.90 0.80
CA ASP A 348 5.20 4.12 1.61
C ASP A 348 4.77 5.33 0.74
N THR A 349 3.72 5.15 -0.05
CA THR A 349 3.20 6.21 -0.93
C THR A 349 2.20 7.08 -0.17
N THR A 350 2.72 8.08 0.55
CA THR A 350 1.94 9.09 1.32
C THR A 350 1.55 10.36 0.54
N ASP A 351 2.07 10.52 -0.69
CA ASP A 351 1.78 11.65 -1.58
C ASP A 351 1.94 11.18 -3.02
N LEU A 352 0.87 10.59 -3.57
CA LEU A 352 0.92 10.00 -4.90
C LEU A 352 1.39 11.00 -5.96
N PHE A 353 0.94 12.25 -5.90
CA PHE A 353 1.32 13.26 -6.89
C PHE A 353 2.80 13.58 -6.90
N LYS A 354 3.40 13.76 -5.73
CA LYS A 354 4.83 14.06 -5.64
C LYS A 354 5.68 12.93 -6.20
N TRP A 355 5.22 11.69 -6.00
CA TRP A 355 5.96 10.49 -6.32
C TRP A 355 5.76 10.03 -7.77
N SER A 356 4.52 9.95 -8.24
CA SER A 356 4.20 9.52 -9.62
C SER A 356 4.68 10.50 -10.67
N LYS A 357 4.69 11.82 -10.37
CA LYS A 357 5.18 12.86 -11.29
C LYS A 357 6.64 12.66 -11.72
N ARG A 358 7.42 11.87 -10.98
CA ARG A 358 8.81 11.57 -11.34
C ARG A 358 8.95 10.63 -12.54
N PHE A 359 7.89 9.90 -12.85
CA PHE A 359 7.83 8.89 -13.90
C PHE A 359 6.84 9.31 -15.00
N SER A 360 6.52 10.60 -15.11
CA SER A 360 5.61 11.11 -16.15
C SER A 360 6.17 10.93 -17.56
N ASP A 361 7.49 10.88 -17.68
CA ASP A 361 8.20 10.77 -18.96
C ASP A 361 8.41 9.29 -19.36
N ASP A 362 8.19 8.34 -18.45
CA ASP A 362 8.41 6.91 -18.63
C ASP A 362 7.09 6.16 -18.84
N SER A 363 6.42 6.37 -19.98
CA SER A 363 5.05 5.90 -20.26
C SER A 363 4.85 4.38 -20.33
N ASN A 364 5.95 3.61 -20.40
CA ASN A 364 5.92 2.15 -20.40
C ASN A 364 6.10 1.55 -19.00
N LEU A 365 6.50 2.35 -18.01
CA LEU A 365 6.58 1.87 -16.64
C LEU A 365 5.18 1.82 -16.03
N VAL A 366 4.97 0.76 -15.28
CA VAL A 366 3.72 0.48 -14.59
C VAL A 366 4.06 0.19 -13.13
N PHE A 367 3.28 0.77 -12.22
CA PHE A 367 3.55 0.69 -10.78
C PHE A 367 2.39 0.06 -10.01
N THR A 368 2.74 -0.72 -9.00
CA THR A 368 1.84 -1.04 -7.88
C THR A 368 2.08 0.00 -6.78
N TRP A 369 1.25 1.03 -6.73
CA TRP A 369 1.33 2.09 -5.71
C TRP A 369 0.73 1.59 -4.40
N LEU A 370 1.59 1.24 -3.44
CA LEU A 370 1.17 0.87 -2.09
C LEU A 370 0.93 2.16 -1.31
N VAL A 371 -0.35 2.55 -1.22
CA VAL A 371 -0.76 3.82 -0.64
C VAL A 371 -0.97 3.72 0.86
N GLN A 372 -0.67 4.80 1.56
CA GLN A 372 -1.11 5.01 2.93
C GLN A 372 -1.54 6.47 3.13
N PRO A 373 -2.58 6.74 3.94
CA PRO A 373 -2.96 8.10 4.28
C PRO A 373 -1.87 8.75 5.15
N ARG A 374 -1.90 10.09 5.24
CA ARG A 374 -0.92 10.84 6.03
C ARG A 374 -1.22 10.79 7.52
N ASP A 375 -0.19 10.75 8.34
CA ASP A 375 -0.32 10.85 9.79
C ASP A 375 -0.95 12.19 10.20
N GLY A 376 -2.13 12.13 10.82
CA GLY A 376 -2.86 13.33 11.26
C GLY A 376 -2.35 13.93 12.59
N LEU A 377 -1.39 13.26 13.24
CA LEU A 377 -0.85 13.66 14.55
C LEU A 377 0.32 14.64 14.45
N GLY A 378 0.99 14.71 13.28
CA GLY A 378 2.14 15.59 13.07
C GLY A 378 1.82 17.08 13.13
N GLU A 379 0.56 17.45 12.90
CA GLU A 379 0.13 18.85 12.78
C GLU A 379 -1.10 19.18 13.65
N ALA A 380 -1.32 18.50 14.78
CA ALA A 380 -2.43 18.84 15.67
C ALA A 380 -2.29 20.30 16.18
N PRO A 381 -3.05 21.29 15.65
CA PRO A 381 -2.79 22.70 15.92
C PRO A 381 -3.09 23.09 17.38
N TRP A 382 -3.80 22.21 18.09
CA TRP A 382 -4.22 22.36 19.47
C TRP A 382 -3.16 21.93 20.49
N LEU A 383 -2.15 21.12 20.12
CA LEU A 383 -1.10 20.64 21.04
C LEU A 383 -0.33 21.77 21.74
N PRO A 384 0.08 22.87 21.06
CA PRO A 384 0.69 24.02 21.73
C PRO A 384 -0.24 24.66 22.76
N TYR A 385 -1.53 24.75 22.46
CA TYR A 385 -2.52 25.32 23.38
C TYR A 385 -2.74 24.43 24.60
N LEU A 386 -2.80 23.10 24.43
CA LEU A 386 -2.86 22.16 25.54
C LEU A 386 -1.63 22.29 26.45
N ALA A 387 -0.43 22.35 25.86
CA ALA A 387 0.81 22.51 26.61
C ALA A 387 0.81 23.81 27.45
N VAL A 388 0.33 24.91 26.88
CA VAL A 388 0.17 26.19 27.60
C VAL A 388 -0.84 26.06 28.74
N VAL A 389 -1.99 25.42 28.51
CA VAL A 389 -3.02 25.22 29.54
C VAL A 389 -2.47 24.38 30.70
N VAL A 390 -1.78 23.28 30.41
CA VAL A 390 -1.14 22.43 31.43
C VAL A 390 -0.07 23.20 32.20
N ALA A 391 0.78 23.97 31.50
CA ALA A 391 1.80 24.79 32.15
C ALA A 391 1.19 25.86 33.08
N VAL A 392 0.19 26.60 32.61
CA VAL A 392 -0.48 27.66 33.38
C VAL A 392 -1.21 27.06 34.58
N THR A 393 -1.95 25.96 34.40
CA THR A 393 -2.67 25.29 35.50
C THR A 393 -1.72 24.71 36.55
N THR A 394 -0.57 24.16 36.13
CA THR A 394 0.44 23.65 37.06
C THR A 394 1.05 24.77 37.89
N VAL A 395 1.47 25.87 37.24
CA VAL A 395 2.07 27.03 37.92
C VAL A 395 1.07 27.72 38.85
N THR A 396 -0.15 27.96 38.38
CA THR A 396 -1.21 28.58 39.21
C THR A 396 -1.65 27.67 40.34
N GLY A 397 -1.72 26.35 40.12
CA GLY A 397 -1.98 25.35 41.15
C GLY A 397 -0.90 25.33 42.24
N MET A 398 0.37 25.33 41.85
CA MET A 398 1.49 25.43 42.79
C MET A 398 1.44 26.74 43.60
N LEU A 399 1.20 27.87 42.94
CA LEU A 399 1.07 29.17 43.62
C LEU A 399 -0.12 29.22 44.59
N TYR A 400 -1.22 28.56 44.26
CA TYR A 400 -2.39 28.44 45.14
C TYR A 400 -2.09 27.57 46.38
N ILE A 401 -1.39 26.45 46.20
CA ILE A 401 -0.95 25.58 47.31
C ILE A 401 0.01 26.34 48.22
N LEU A 402 1.05 26.98 47.64
CA LEU A 402 2.02 27.78 48.39
C LEU A 402 1.35 28.90 49.19
N ARG A 403 0.39 29.62 48.59
CA ARG A 403 -0.41 30.64 49.28
C ARG A 403 -1.20 30.05 50.45
N ARG A 404 -1.77 28.85 50.31
CA ARG A 404 -2.53 28.17 51.37
C ARG A 404 -1.62 27.68 52.50
N GLU A 405 -0.36 27.36 52.20
CA GLU A 405 0.66 26.92 53.16
C GLU A 405 1.44 28.10 53.77
N GLY A 406 1.17 29.33 53.36
CA GLY A 406 1.82 30.54 53.90
C GLY A 406 3.25 30.75 53.40
N LEU A 407 3.62 30.10 52.30
CA LEU A 407 4.92 30.23 51.65
C LEU A 407 4.76 30.92 50.28
N GLY A 408 5.80 31.63 49.84
CA GLY A 408 5.81 32.28 48.54
C GLY A 408 5.24 33.72 48.50
N PRO A 409 5.26 34.35 47.31
CA PRO A 409 5.11 35.81 47.16
C PRO A 409 3.71 36.35 47.47
N PHE A 410 2.70 35.48 47.57
CA PHE A 410 1.30 35.85 47.87
C PHE A 410 0.82 35.42 49.27
N ALA A 411 1.75 34.98 50.14
CA ALA A 411 1.42 34.62 51.51
C ALA A 411 0.95 35.88 52.28
N VAL A 412 -0.22 35.78 52.90
CA VAL A 412 -0.73 36.84 53.78
C VAL A 412 0.12 36.84 55.05
N LYS A 413 0.97 37.85 55.23
CA LYS A 413 1.68 38.08 56.50
C LYS A 413 0.64 38.28 57.60
N SER A 414 0.48 37.26 58.45
CA SER A 414 -0.27 37.40 59.69
C SER A 414 0.61 38.15 60.69
N ASP A 415 0.47 39.48 60.74
CA ASP A 415 1.03 40.28 61.83
C ASP A 415 0.37 39.88 63.14
N LYS A 416 1.10 39.13 63.97
CA LYS A 416 0.85 39.05 65.40
C LYS A 416 2.14 39.32 66.17
N HIS A 417 2.22 40.56 66.63
CA HIS A 417 3.09 41.02 67.72
C HIS A 417 2.94 40.15 68.98
N SER A 418 4.07 39.78 69.60
CA SER A 418 4.31 39.89 71.06
C SER A 418 5.64 39.25 71.45
N HIS A 419 6.51 40.08 72.04
CA HIS A 419 7.60 39.81 73.00
C HIS A 419 8.29 38.43 72.98
N GLY A 420 9.59 38.30 72.76
CA GLY A 420 10.68 39.10 73.34
C GLY A 420 11.42 38.22 74.34
N GLN A 421 12.55 37.62 73.93
CA GLN A 421 13.63 37.30 74.86
C GLN A 421 14.96 37.15 74.13
N GLU A 422 15.79 38.15 74.41
CA GLU A 422 17.20 38.31 74.13
C GLU A 422 18.02 37.31 74.95
N LYS A 423 18.93 36.57 74.30
CA LYS A 423 20.20 36.16 74.92
C LYS A 423 21.23 35.82 73.85
N GLN A 424 22.26 36.64 73.85
CA GLN A 424 23.42 36.65 72.98
C GLN A 424 24.51 35.69 73.51
N PHE A 425 25.35 35.24 72.56
CA PHE A 425 26.81 35.11 72.63
C PHE A 425 27.43 33.71 72.65
N SER A 426 28.08 33.36 71.52
CA SER A 426 29.47 32.90 71.48
C SER A 426 29.95 32.93 70.02
N GLU A 427 30.75 33.93 69.68
CA GLU A 427 31.58 34.02 68.47
C GLU A 427 32.65 32.91 68.41
N SER A 428 33.00 32.49 67.20
CA SER A 428 34.36 32.00 66.90
C SER A 428 34.85 32.66 65.61
N ASN A 429 35.88 33.49 65.73
CA ASN A 429 36.65 34.07 64.62
C ASN A 429 37.78 33.10 64.22
N PHE A 430 38.08 33.02 62.91
CA PHE A 430 39.39 33.25 62.26
C PHE A 430 39.30 32.81 60.78
N GLU A 431 39.27 33.75 59.82
CA GLU A 431 40.36 34.20 58.91
C GLU A 431 40.81 33.12 57.91
N ALA A 432 40.55 33.23 56.60
CA ALA A 432 41.04 34.18 55.59
C ALA A 432 42.50 33.96 55.18
N GLU A 433 42.68 33.23 54.07
CA GLU A 433 43.47 33.65 52.89
C GLU A 433 42.78 33.15 51.62
#